data_AF-A0A7V8XBA8-F1
#
_entry.id   AF-A0A7V8XBA8-F1
#
_cell.length_a   1.000
_cell.length_b   1.000
_cell.length_c   1.000
_cell.angle_alpha   90.00
_cell.angle_beta   90.00
_cell.angle_gamma   90.00
#
_symmetry.space_group_name_H-M   'P 1'
#
loop_
_entity.id
_entity.type
_entity.pdbx_description
1 polymer ?
#
loop_
_entity_poly.entity_id
_entity_poly.type
_entity_poly.pdbx_seq_one_letter_code
_entity_poly.pdbx_strand_id
1 'polypeptide(L)'
;MVRDIPAAYFDGITEVVVSPRTVAHPERADVFTLGECVPLNIDGGDPAASQSRVVLYHGSFAALAALDPEFDWDAETWETLIHELRHHVEWRADDHALEAFDRAVDANHARHAGAPWDPLFFQDGEEVAPGTFLVDGDCFIECVVREVPAEVDFPWRGATYRVRVPPGTTLPAYLSVQGIEHALAGELVLVVRRKARITDLFRASSPSEAVVDARPLPTDPTGGQ
;
A
#
# COMPACT_ATOMS: atom_id res chain seq x y z
N MET A 1 28.09 -13.20 -8.93
CA MET A 1 26.84 -12.47 -8.69
C MET A 1 25.60 -13.35 -8.90
N VAL A 2 25.08 -13.56 -10.11
CA VAL A 2 23.85 -14.39 -10.33
C VAL A 2 23.98 -15.83 -9.78
N ARG A 3 25.19 -16.41 -9.84
CA ARG A 3 25.48 -17.76 -9.34
C ARG A 3 25.45 -17.89 -7.81
N ASP A 4 25.46 -16.77 -7.11
CA ASP A 4 25.49 -16.72 -5.63
C ASP A 4 24.07 -16.67 -5.05
N ILE A 5 23.05 -16.51 -5.90
CA ILE A 5 21.64 -16.50 -5.53
C ILE A 5 21.08 -17.92 -5.69
N PRO A 6 20.35 -18.46 -4.69
CA PRO A 6 19.78 -19.80 -4.79
C PRO A 6 18.87 -19.97 -6.01
N ALA A 7 19.02 -21.08 -6.73
CA ALA A 7 18.30 -21.34 -7.98
C ALA A 7 16.76 -21.27 -7.85
N ALA A 8 16.23 -21.52 -6.65
CA ALA A 8 14.80 -21.43 -6.37
C ALA A 8 14.21 -20.02 -6.62
N TYR A 9 14.99 -18.95 -6.43
CA TYR A 9 14.54 -17.57 -6.69
C TYR A 9 14.44 -17.24 -8.18
N PHE A 10 14.97 -18.10 -9.06
CA PHE A 10 14.85 -17.96 -10.51
C PHE A 10 13.76 -18.86 -11.11
N ASP A 11 13.01 -19.59 -10.29
CA ASP A 11 11.91 -20.41 -10.79
C ASP A 11 10.87 -19.54 -11.50
N GLY A 12 10.61 -19.80 -12.78
CA GLY A 12 9.76 -18.94 -13.63
C GLY A 12 10.46 -17.75 -14.29
N ILE A 13 11.74 -17.50 -14.03
CA ILE A 13 12.53 -16.54 -14.82
C ILE A 13 13.13 -17.25 -16.02
N THR A 14 12.81 -16.76 -17.21
CA THR A 14 13.30 -17.32 -18.47
C THR A 14 14.72 -16.88 -18.76
N GLU A 15 15.02 -15.61 -18.49
CA GLU A 15 16.35 -15.04 -18.69
C GLU A 15 16.56 -13.78 -17.82
N VAL A 16 17.83 -13.52 -17.51
CA VAL A 16 18.31 -12.23 -16.98
C VAL A 16 19.15 -11.59 -18.07
N VAL A 17 18.74 -10.43 -18.57
CA VAL A 17 19.39 -9.76 -19.70
C VAL A 17 19.93 -8.40 -19.31
N VAL A 18 21.07 -8.05 -19.89
CA VAL A 18 21.66 -6.71 -19.74
C VAL A 18 21.35 -5.92 -21.00
N SER A 19 20.64 -4.81 -20.84
CA SER A 19 20.24 -3.90 -21.90
C SER A 19 21.14 -2.66 -21.91
N PRO A 20 21.63 -2.20 -23.06
CA PRO A 20 22.41 -0.96 -23.14
C PRO A 20 21.56 0.31 -23.02
N ARG A 21 20.23 0.19 -22.94
CA ARG A 21 19.32 1.35 -22.86
C ARG A 21 19.51 2.10 -21.54
N THR A 22 19.28 3.41 -21.60
CA THR A 22 19.08 4.29 -20.44
C THR A 22 17.60 4.61 -20.34
N VAL A 23 16.99 4.34 -19.19
CA VAL A 23 15.57 4.55 -18.92
C VAL A 23 15.47 5.59 -17.81
N ALA A 24 15.21 6.85 -18.20
CA ALA A 24 15.05 7.96 -17.25
C ALA A 24 13.61 7.99 -16.72
N HIS A 25 13.45 8.44 -15.48
CA HIS A 25 12.14 8.72 -14.91
C HIS A 25 11.47 9.86 -15.70
N PRO A 26 10.18 9.75 -16.06
CA PRO A 26 9.51 10.71 -16.94
C PRO A 26 9.47 12.13 -16.37
N GLU A 27 9.49 12.28 -15.05
CA GLU A 27 9.34 13.57 -14.36
C GLU A 27 10.57 14.00 -13.55
N ARG A 28 11.56 13.12 -13.36
CA ARG A 28 12.73 13.36 -12.47
C ARG A 28 14.02 13.15 -13.26
N ALA A 29 14.77 14.24 -13.43
CA ALA A 29 15.94 14.27 -14.33
C ALA A 29 17.15 13.47 -13.83
N ASP A 30 17.19 13.14 -12.54
CA ASP A 30 18.28 12.45 -11.83
C ASP A 30 17.93 11.01 -11.43
N VAL A 31 16.76 10.50 -11.85
CA VAL A 31 16.29 9.17 -11.50
C VAL A 31 16.24 8.30 -12.75
N PHE A 32 16.73 7.07 -12.61
CA PHE A 32 16.75 6.08 -13.68
C PHE A 32 16.20 4.74 -13.21
N THR A 33 15.47 4.05 -14.08
CA THR A 33 15.09 2.66 -13.87
C THR A 33 16.30 1.79 -14.13
N LEU A 34 16.82 1.14 -13.09
CA LEU A 34 18.01 0.30 -13.13
C LEU A 34 17.67 -1.14 -13.54
N GLY A 35 16.54 -1.66 -13.10
CA GLY A 35 16.06 -3.00 -13.38
C GLY A 35 14.57 -3.03 -13.66
N GLU A 36 14.10 -4.11 -14.28
CA GLU A 36 12.68 -4.37 -14.50
C GLU A 36 12.43 -5.88 -14.65
N CYS A 37 11.45 -6.41 -13.91
CA CYS A 37 10.87 -7.73 -14.13
C CYS A 37 9.71 -7.64 -15.13
N VAL A 38 9.93 -8.14 -16.34
CA VAL A 38 8.96 -8.09 -17.45
C VAL A 38 8.20 -9.42 -17.54
N PRO A 39 6.88 -9.44 -17.33
CA PRO A 39 6.08 -10.65 -17.50
C PRO A 39 6.05 -11.08 -18.98
N LEU A 40 6.15 -12.40 -19.21
CA LEU A 40 6.06 -13.03 -20.52
C LEU A 40 4.72 -13.77 -20.59
N ASN A 41 3.74 -13.17 -21.26
CA ASN A 41 2.47 -13.83 -21.53
C ASN A 41 2.70 -14.92 -22.58
N ILE A 42 2.59 -16.19 -22.19
CA ILE A 42 2.51 -17.30 -23.14
C ILE A 42 1.03 -17.53 -23.46
N ASP A 43 0.64 -17.20 -24.69
CA ASP A 43 -0.70 -17.47 -25.20
C ASP A 43 -1.06 -18.95 -25.01
N GLY A 44 -2.05 -19.23 -24.14
CA GLY A 44 -2.62 -20.56 -23.92
C GLY A 44 -1.98 -21.43 -22.84
N GLY A 45 -1.11 -20.89 -21.98
CA GLY A 45 -0.52 -21.60 -20.83
C GLY A 45 -1.33 -21.51 -19.52
N ASP A 46 -1.06 -22.44 -18.59
CA ASP A 46 -1.58 -22.44 -17.21
C ASP A 46 -1.20 -21.12 -16.49
N PRO A 47 -2.14 -20.38 -15.86
CA PRO A 47 -1.84 -19.19 -15.06
C PRO A 47 -0.81 -19.42 -13.95
N ALA A 48 -0.67 -20.66 -13.46
CA ALA A 48 0.37 -21.02 -12.48
C ALA A 48 1.80 -21.08 -13.10
N ALA A 49 1.92 -20.92 -14.42
CA ALA A 49 3.18 -20.94 -15.18
C ALA A 49 3.63 -19.54 -15.61
N SER A 50 3.24 -18.50 -14.88
CA SER A 50 3.71 -17.12 -15.03
C SER A 50 5.23 -17.05 -15.16
N GLN A 51 5.68 -16.72 -16.37
CA GLN A 51 7.10 -16.58 -16.73
C GLN A 51 7.47 -15.11 -16.84
N SER A 52 8.71 -14.79 -16.50
CA SER A 52 9.21 -13.42 -16.50
C SER A 52 10.61 -13.35 -17.07
N ARG A 53 11.03 -12.15 -17.44
CA ARG A 53 12.40 -11.80 -17.76
C ARG A 53 12.85 -10.64 -16.90
N VAL A 54 14.01 -10.77 -16.27
CA VAL A 54 14.65 -9.64 -15.58
C VAL A 54 15.55 -8.91 -16.57
N VAL A 55 15.38 -7.60 -16.67
CA VAL A 55 16.21 -6.71 -17.49
C VAL A 55 17.01 -5.81 -16.56
N LEU A 56 18.32 -5.72 -16.74
CA LEU A 56 19.18 -4.73 -16.09
C LEU A 56 19.63 -3.70 -17.13
N TYR A 57 19.37 -2.42 -16.88
CA TYR A 57 19.62 -1.32 -17.80
C TYR A 57 21.01 -0.71 -17.58
N HIS A 58 22.05 -1.30 -18.18
CA HIS A 58 23.44 -0.82 -18.06
C HIS A 58 23.58 0.67 -18.40
N GLY A 59 22.81 1.19 -19.37
CA GLY A 59 22.81 2.62 -19.69
C GLY A 59 22.27 3.50 -18.56
N SER A 60 21.33 3.00 -17.75
CA SER A 60 20.83 3.66 -16.55
C SER A 60 21.86 3.63 -15.42
N PHE A 61 22.50 2.48 -15.17
CA PHE A 61 23.60 2.37 -14.21
C PHE A 61 24.75 3.33 -14.56
N ALA A 62 25.15 3.39 -15.83
CA ALA A 62 26.21 4.30 -16.27
C ALA A 62 25.82 5.79 -16.12
N ALA A 63 24.54 6.12 -16.31
CA ALA A 63 24.06 7.48 -16.10
C ALA A 63 24.06 7.85 -14.62
N LEU A 64 23.66 6.93 -13.74
CA LEU A 64 23.69 7.13 -12.28
C LEU A 64 25.12 7.23 -11.75
N ALA A 65 26.03 6.35 -12.19
CA ALA A 65 27.45 6.39 -11.84
C ALA A 65 28.17 7.66 -12.33
N ALA A 66 27.65 8.33 -13.35
CA ALA A 66 28.19 9.62 -13.79
C ALA A 66 27.77 10.78 -12.87
N LEU A 67 26.67 10.62 -12.13
CA LEU A 67 26.18 11.59 -11.15
C LEU A 67 26.79 11.38 -9.77
N ASP A 68 27.19 10.14 -9.45
CA ASP A 68 27.77 9.76 -8.16
C ASP A 68 29.19 9.16 -8.31
N PRO A 69 30.25 9.90 -7.92
CA PRO A 69 31.63 9.40 -7.94
C PRO A 69 31.91 8.22 -7.01
N GLU A 70 31.06 7.98 -6.01
CA GLU A 70 31.19 6.88 -5.05
C GLU A 70 30.36 5.64 -5.44
N PHE A 71 29.77 5.63 -6.64
CA PHE A 71 28.89 4.56 -7.11
C PHE A 71 29.54 3.18 -7.09
N ASP A 72 28.99 2.28 -6.26
CA ASP A 72 29.43 0.90 -6.15
C ASP A 72 28.64 0.01 -7.12
N TRP A 73 29.27 -0.31 -8.25
CA TRP A 73 28.68 -1.14 -9.29
C TRP A 73 28.24 -2.52 -8.80
N ASP A 74 29.01 -3.15 -7.92
CA ASP A 74 28.71 -4.50 -7.47
C ASP A 74 27.51 -4.48 -6.50
N ALA A 75 27.49 -3.54 -5.55
CA ALA A 75 26.39 -3.38 -4.60
C ALA A 75 25.09 -2.98 -5.30
N GLU A 76 25.12 -1.98 -6.18
CA GLU A 76 23.94 -1.46 -6.86
C GLU A 76 23.34 -2.49 -7.83
N THR A 77 24.20 -3.23 -8.56
CA THR A 77 23.72 -4.30 -9.43
C THR A 77 23.10 -5.43 -8.59
N TRP A 78 23.70 -5.75 -7.43
CA TRP A 78 23.19 -6.77 -6.51
C TRP A 78 21.82 -6.39 -5.94
N GLU A 79 21.69 -5.19 -5.40
CA GLU A 79 20.44 -4.71 -4.83
C GLU A 79 19.33 -4.66 -5.88
N THR A 80 19.64 -4.15 -7.07
CA THR A 80 18.68 -4.11 -8.20
C THR A 80 18.25 -5.53 -8.58
N LEU A 81 19.19 -6.46 -8.76
CA LEU A 81 18.84 -7.83 -9.13
C LEU A 81 17.97 -8.50 -8.06
N ILE A 82 18.30 -8.37 -6.77
CA ILE A 82 17.50 -8.94 -5.69
C ILE A 82 16.11 -8.31 -5.63
N HIS A 83 16.01 -7.00 -5.88
CA HIS A 83 14.73 -6.29 -5.94
C HIS A 83 13.82 -6.87 -7.03
N GLU A 84 14.33 -7.05 -8.25
CA GLU A 84 13.54 -7.63 -9.35
C GLU A 84 13.18 -9.10 -9.12
N LEU A 85 14.08 -9.88 -8.51
CA LEU A 85 13.81 -11.27 -8.14
C LEU A 85 12.74 -11.39 -7.05
N ARG A 86 12.71 -10.46 -6.10
CA ARG A 86 11.67 -10.40 -5.07
C ARG A 86 10.32 -10.13 -5.71
N HIS A 87 10.22 -9.11 -6.57
CA HIS A 87 9.00 -8.82 -7.34
C HIS A 87 8.52 -10.02 -8.14
N HIS A 88 9.44 -10.76 -8.76
CA HIS A 88 9.11 -11.98 -9.49
C HIS A 88 8.52 -13.07 -8.60
N VAL A 89 9.11 -13.30 -7.43
CA VAL A 89 8.63 -14.30 -6.46
C VAL A 89 7.28 -13.89 -5.87
N GLU A 90 7.11 -12.61 -5.58
CA GLU A 90 5.84 -12.01 -5.15
C GLU A 90 4.78 -12.20 -6.24
N TRP A 91 5.06 -11.79 -7.48
CA TRP A 91 4.15 -11.98 -8.62
C TRP A 91 3.77 -13.45 -8.87
N ARG A 92 4.72 -14.38 -8.78
CA ARG A 92 4.46 -15.83 -8.91
C ARG A 92 3.64 -16.43 -7.77
N ALA A 93 3.57 -15.76 -6.63
CA ALA A 93 2.73 -16.18 -5.52
C ALA A 93 1.24 -15.83 -5.71
N ASP A 94 0.85 -15.33 -6.90
CA ASP A 94 -0.51 -14.90 -7.28
C ASP A 94 -0.98 -13.65 -6.52
N ASP A 95 -0.22 -12.57 -6.69
CA ASP A 95 -0.29 -11.36 -5.87
C ASP A 95 -1.23 -10.27 -6.43
N HIS A 96 -2.53 -10.54 -6.36
CA HIS A 96 -3.54 -9.47 -6.45
C HIS A 96 -3.38 -8.42 -5.34
N ALA A 97 -2.61 -8.68 -4.29
CA ALA A 97 -2.47 -7.78 -3.15
C ALA A 97 -1.50 -6.61 -3.44
N LEU A 98 -0.47 -6.77 -4.29
CA LEU A 98 0.38 -5.65 -4.72
C LEU A 98 -0.35 -4.69 -5.66
N GLU A 99 -1.06 -5.19 -6.68
CA GLU A 99 -1.89 -4.33 -7.53
C GLU A 99 -3.02 -3.67 -6.73
N ALA A 100 -3.55 -4.35 -5.72
CA ALA A 100 -4.50 -3.78 -4.79
C ALA A 100 -3.85 -2.69 -3.93
N PHE A 101 -2.65 -2.94 -3.40
CA PHE A 101 -1.91 -1.99 -2.58
C PHE A 101 -1.55 -0.72 -3.36
N ASP A 102 -1.06 -0.84 -4.59
CA ASP A 102 -0.76 0.31 -5.46
C ASP A 102 -2.04 1.12 -5.73
N ARG A 103 -3.17 0.46 -6.04
CA ARG A 103 -4.47 1.13 -6.15
C ARG A 103 -4.89 1.83 -4.85
N ALA A 104 -4.58 1.24 -3.71
CA ALA A 104 -4.88 1.82 -2.40
C ALA A 104 -4.04 3.08 -2.15
N VAL A 105 -2.74 3.05 -2.48
CA VAL A 105 -1.84 4.20 -2.38
C VAL A 105 -2.31 5.34 -3.28
N ASP A 106 -2.59 5.05 -4.56
CA ASP A 106 -3.09 6.05 -5.52
C ASP A 106 -4.41 6.68 -5.06
N ALA A 107 -5.33 5.85 -4.54
CA ALA A 107 -6.61 6.34 -4.01
C ALA A 107 -6.42 7.19 -2.74
N ASN A 108 -5.45 6.86 -1.88
CA ASN A 108 -5.15 7.69 -0.70
C ASN A 108 -4.54 9.04 -1.10
N HIS A 109 -3.65 9.09 -2.10
CA HIS A 109 -3.15 10.35 -2.66
C HIS A 109 -4.28 11.18 -3.27
N ALA A 110 -5.20 10.55 -3.99
CA ALA A 110 -6.38 11.21 -4.54
C ALA A 110 -7.29 11.78 -3.44
N ARG A 111 -7.47 11.07 -2.32
CA ARG A 111 -8.19 11.55 -1.12
C ARG A 111 -7.55 12.83 -0.57
N HIS A 112 -6.24 12.81 -0.35
CA HIS A 112 -5.49 13.99 0.14
C HIS A 112 -5.56 15.18 -0.84
N ALA A 113 -5.59 14.91 -2.15
CA ALA A 113 -5.72 15.92 -3.19
C ALA A 113 -7.16 16.44 -3.39
N GLY A 114 -8.16 15.85 -2.72
CA GLY A 114 -9.58 16.15 -2.93
C GLY A 114 -10.11 15.74 -4.31
N ALA A 115 -9.41 14.82 -4.99
CA ALA A 115 -9.82 14.22 -6.26
C ALA A 115 -10.87 13.11 -6.02
N PRO A 116 -11.53 12.56 -7.05
CA PRO A 116 -12.37 11.37 -6.89
C PRO A 116 -11.54 10.13 -6.51
N TRP A 117 -12.04 9.32 -5.58
CA TRP A 117 -11.39 8.10 -5.07
C TRP A 117 -12.42 7.03 -4.69
N ASP A 118 -12.00 5.76 -4.59
CA ASP A 118 -12.85 4.64 -4.19
C ASP A 118 -13.01 4.59 -2.65
N PRO A 119 -14.23 4.69 -2.09
CA PRO A 119 -14.45 4.66 -0.65
C PRO A 119 -14.09 3.36 0.09
N LEU A 120 -13.66 2.32 -0.62
CA LEU A 120 -13.21 1.06 -0.04
C LEU A 120 -11.71 0.79 -0.25
N PHE A 121 -10.96 1.73 -0.83
CA PHE A 121 -9.55 1.54 -1.19
C PHE A 121 -8.67 1.03 -0.04
N PHE A 122 -8.96 1.46 1.19
CA PHE A 122 -8.14 1.13 2.37
C PHE A 122 -8.12 -0.37 2.68
N GLN A 123 -9.12 -1.13 2.22
CA GLN A 123 -9.19 -2.59 2.40
C GLN A 123 -8.16 -3.32 1.54
N ASP A 124 -7.67 -2.67 0.50
CA ASP A 124 -6.60 -3.16 -0.36
C ASP A 124 -5.20 -2.86 0.24
N GLY A 125 -5.14 -2.21 1.42
CA GLY A 125 -3.91 -1.96 2.19
C GLY A 125 -3.43 -3.15 3.04
N GLU A 126 -2.35 -2.96 3.78
CA GLU A 126 -1.82 -3.98 4.69
C GLU A 126 -2.69 -4.09 5.97
N GLU A 127 -3.34 -5.24 6.20
CA GLU A 127 -4.09 -5.46 7.45
C GLU A 127 -3.15 -5.78 8.62
N VAL A 128 -2.91 -4.79 9.50
CA VAL A 128 -2.00 -4.91 10.66
C VAL A 128 -2.67 -5.45 11.93
N ALA A 129 -4.01 -5.37 11.98
CA ALA A 129 -4.85 -5.98 13.01
C ALA A 129 -6.27 -6.14 12.43
N PRO A 130 -7.15 -6.99 13.01
CA PRO A 130 -8.50 -7.20 12.49
C PRO A 130 -9.27 -5.89 12.30
N GLY A 131 -9.56 -5.54 11.04
CA GLY A 131 -10.25 -4.31 10.67
C GLY A 131 -9.40 -3.04 10.74
N THR A 132 -8.07 -3.16 10.83
CA THR A 132 -7.12 -2.04 10.83
C THR A 132 -6.12 -2.21 9.70
N PHE A 133 -6.05 -1.23 8.81
CA PHE A 133 -5.29 -1.29 7.57
C PHE A 133 -4.27 -0.16 7.50
N LEU A 134 -3.12 -0.41 6.89
CA LEU A 134 -2.06 0.57 6.64
C LEU A 134 -1.95 0.83 5.13
N VAL A 135 -1.95 2.10 4.73
CA VAL A 135 -1.72 2.53 3.34
C VAL A 135 -0.80 3.75 3.37
N ASP A 136 0.40 3.62 2.80
CA ASP A 136 1.38 4.73 2.72
C ASP A 136 1.64 5.44 4.06
N GLY A 137 1.71 4.68 5.16
CA GLY A 137 1.92 5.22 6.51
C GLY A 137 0.68 5.77 7.21
N ASP A 138 -0.44 5.94 6.50
CA ASP A 138 -1.76 6.25 7.07
C ASP A 138 -2.41 4.96 7.60
N CYS A 139 -3.04 5.04 8.77
CA CYS A 139 -3.71 3.93 9.43
C CYS A 139 -5.22 4.12 9.40
N PHE A 140 -5.95 3.12 8.91
CA PHE A 140 -7.41 3.13 8.76
C PHE A 140 -8.04 2.07 9.68
N ILE A 141 -8.94 2.47 10.57
CA ILE A 141 -9.71 1.54 11.42
C ILE A 141 -11.14 1.48 10.91
N GLU A 142 -11.56 0.31 10.44
CA GLU A 142 -12.89 0.06 9.92
C GLU A 142 -13.93 -0.07 11.05
N CYS A 143 -14.96 0.77 10.96
CA CYS A 143 -16.09 0.78 11.89
C CYS A 143 -17.39 0.48 11.14
N VAL A 144 -17.78 -0.81 11.12
CA VAL A 144 -19.02 -1.25 10.47
C VAL A 144 -20.24 -1.01 11.36
N VAL A 145 -21.11 -0.07 10.97
CA VAL A 145 -22.29 0.35 11.74
C VAL A 145 -23.60 0.12 10.98
N ARG A 146 -24.72 0.09 11.70
CA ARG A 146 -26.07 0.04 11.09
C ARG A 146 -26.60 1.43 10.75
N GLU A 147 -26.30 2.39 11.60
CA GLU A 147 -26.66 3.80 11.48
C GLU A 147 -25.49 4.67 11.94
N VAL A 148 -25.50 5.95 11.59
CA VAL A 148 -24.41 6.87 11.98
C VAL A 148 -24.48 7.03 13.50
N PRO A 149 -23.49 6.53 14.27
CA PRO A 149 -23.51 6.67 15.71
C PRO A 149 -23.13 8.10 16.11
N ALA A 150 -23.53 8.53 17.31
CA ALA A 150 -23.10 9.83 17.84
C ALA A 150 -21.63 9.82 18.31
N GLU A 151 -21.15 8.67 18.76
CA GLU A 151 -19.79 8.46 19.27
C GLU A 151 -19.28 7.09 18.77
N VAL A 152 -17.97 7.01 18.48
CA VAL A 152 -17.30 5.77 18.06
C VAL A 152 -16.15 5.50 19.00
N ASP A 153 -16.11 4.26 19.51
CA ASP A 153 -15.04 3.74 20.35
C ASP A 153 -14.12 2.89 19.49
N PHE A 154 -12.80 3.02 19.69
CA PHE A 154 -11.82 2.22 19.00
C PHE A 154 -10.60 1.93 19.89
N PRO A 155 -10.01 0.73 19.78
CA PRO A 155 -8.78 0.40 20.46
C PRO A 155 -7.57 1.04 19.74
N TRP A 156 -6.62 1.57 20.52
CA TRP A 156 -5.35 2.06 20.00
C TRP A 156 -4.23 1.85 21.02
N ARG A 157 -3.18 1.12 20.61
CA ARG A 157 -1.95 0.86 21.40
C ARG A 157 -2.20 0.50 22.89
N GLY A 158 -3.18 -0.36 23.14
CA GLY A 158 -3.50 -0.86 24.49
C GLY A 158 -4.41 0.04 25.32
N ALA A 159 -4.84 1.19 24.79
CA ALA A 159 -5.89 2.01 25.36
C ALA A 159 -7.14 2.00 24.46
N THR A 160 -8.29 2.39 25.01
CA THR A 160 -9.50 2.63 24.21
C THR A 160 -9.75 4.11 24.13
N TYR A 161 -10.01 4.61 22.93
CA TYR A 161 -10.33 6.01 22.68
C TYR A 161 -11.76 6.12 22.17
N ARG A 162 -12.32 7.32 22.35
CA ARG A 162 -13.64 7.68 21.86
C ARG A 162 -13.57 8.97 21.08
N VAL A 163 -14.24 9.02 19.93
CA VAL A 163 -14.48 10.26 19.17
C VAL A 163 -15.97 10.55 19.06
N ARG A 164 -16.32 11.82 18.85
CA ARG A 164 -17.68 12.24 18.49
C ARG A 164 -17.80 12.33 16.98
N VAL A 165 -18.87 11.74 16.44
CA VAL A 165 -19.18 11.87 15.02
C VAL A 165 -19.93 13.20 14.80
N PRO A 166 -19.49 14.05 13.86
CA PRO A 166 -20.17 15.30 13.57
C PRO A 166 -21.65 15.11 13.20
N PRO A 167 -22.55 16.00 13.66
CA PRO A 167 -23.94 15.98 13.21
C PRO A 167 -24.02 16.21 11.69
N GLY A 168 -24.84 15.41 10.99
CA GLY A 168 -25.01 15.52 9.54
C GLY A 168 -24.03 14.68 8.71
N THR A 169 -23.14 13.92 9.34
CA THR A 169 -22.26 12.94 8.67
C THR A 169 -23.05 11.94 7.81
N THR A 170 -22.58 11.71 6.59
CA THR A 170 -23.09 10.70 5.66
C THR A 170 -22.11 9.55 5.52
N LEU A 171 -22.61 8.33 5.25
CA LEU A 171 -21.75 7.15 5.12
C LEU A 171 -21.41 6.86 3.64
N PRO A 172 -20.21 6.34 3.35
CA PRO A 172 -19.09 6.13 4.28
C PRO A 172 -18.49 7.46 4.78
N ALA A 173 -17.99 7.47 6.02
CA ALA A 173 -17.39 8.63 6.65
C ALA A 173 -15.95 8.33 7.05
N TYR A 174 -15.04 9.24 6.70
CA TYR A 174 -13.62 9.19 7.02
C TYR A 174 -13.35 10.25 8.07
N LEU A 175 -13.05 9.81 9.29
CA LEU A 175 -12.84 10.68 10.43
C LEU A 175 -11.34 10.69 10.80
N SER A 176 -10.61 11.72 10.38
CA SER A 176 -9.20 11.89 10.74
C SER A 176 -9.08 12.25 12.22
N VAL A 177 -8.39 11.42 12.98
CA VAL A 177 -8.34 11.48 14.43
C VAL A 177 -7.14 12.30 14.90
N GLN A 178 -7.40 13.26 15.77
CA GLN A 178 -6.39 14.07 16.47
C GLN A 178 -6.40 13.80 17.98
N GLY A 179 -5.37 14.27 18.67
CA GLY A 179 -5.29 14.16 20.14
C GLY A 179 -4.84 12.79 20.66
N ILE A 180 -4.18 11.98 19.82
CA ILE A 180 -3.60 10.69 20.22
C ILE A 180 -2.10 10.84 20.45
N GLU A 181 -1.62 10.28 21.56
CA GLU A 181 -0.20 10.23 21.88
C GLU A 181 0.53 9.17 21.03
N HIS A 182 1.75 9.51 20.59
CA HIS A 182 2.61 8.77 19.65
C HIS A 182 2.21 8.93 18.17
N ALA A 183 2.90 9.87 17.51
CA ALA A 183 2.78 10.13 16.09
C ALA A 183 3.02 8.85 15.27
N LEU A 184 2.02 8.46 14.50
CA LEU A 184 2.22 7.64 13.30
C LEU A 184 3.11 8.41 12.31
N ALA A 185 3.65 7.71 11.31
CA ALA A 185 4.25 8.39 10.18
C ALA A 185 3.21 9.18 9.36
N GLY A 186 1.95 8.72 9.34
CA GLY A 186 0.81 9.36 8.69
C GLY A 186 -0.40 9.62 9.61
N GLU A 187 -1.59 9.71 9.03
CA GLU A 187 -2.85 9.97 9.73
C GLU A 187 -3.43 8.71 10.39
N LEU A 188 -4.18 8.87 11.48
CA LEU A 188 -5.12 7.84 11.94
C LEU A 188 -6.53 8.22 11.49
N VAL A 189 -7.20 7.33 10.76
CA VAL A 189 -8.51 7.57 10.18
C VAL A 189 -9.49 6.49 10.63
N LEU A 190 -10.65 6.88 11.18
CA LEU A 190 -11.75 5.94 11.39
C LEU A 190 -12.65 5.94 10.16
N VAL A 191 -12.82 4.78 9.54
CA VAL A 191 -13.72 4.60 8.40
C VAL A 191 -15.04 4.04 8.90
N VAL A 192 -16.00 4.93 9.16
CA VAL A 192 -17.35 4.56 9.58
C VAL A 192 -18.17 4.27 8.34
N ARG A 193 -18.64 3.02 8.19
CA ARG A 193 -19.44 2.61 7.02
C ARG A 193 -20.51 1.60 7.38
N ARG A 194 -21.47 1.41 6.47
CA ARG A 194 -22.42 0.29 6.52
C ARG A 194 -21.87 -0.90 5.73
N LYS A 195 -22.32 -2.11 6.07
CA LYS A 195 -22.20 -3.24 5.14
C LYS A 195 -22.99 -2.91 3.88
N ALA A 196 -22.35 -3.07 2.73
CA ALA A 196 -22.99 -2.90 1.44
C ALA A 196 -24.19 -3.84 1.31
N ARG A 197 -25.31 -3.31 0.82
CA ARG A 197 -26.51 -4.06 0.42
C ARG A 197 -26.62 -4.02 -1.09
N ILE A 198 -27.29 -5.01 -1.68
CA ILE A 198 -27.54 -5.09 -3.13
C ILE A 198 -28.21 -3.80 -3.68
N THR A 199 -28.97 -3.08 -2.85
CA THR A 199 -29.62 -1.81 -3.21
C THR A 199 -28.66 -0.62 -3.34
N ASP A 200 -27.45 -0.72 -2.79
CA ASP A 200 -26.48 0.39 -2.73
C ASP A 200 -25.71 0.54 -4.05
N LEU A 201 -25.76 -0.46 -4.94
CA LEU A 201 -25.23 -0.43 -6.33
C LEU A 201 -25.80 0.75 -7.17
N PHE A 202 -26.91 1.34 -6.74
CA PHE A 202 -27.60 2.43 -7.45
C PHE A 202 -27.43 3.80 -6.79
N ARG A 203 -26.68 3.90 -5.68
CA ARG A 203 -26.44 5.16 -4.96
C ARG A 203 -24.95 5.35 -4.70
N ALA A 204 -24.30 6.09 -5.59
CA ALA A 204 -23.01 6.68 -5.30
C ALA A 204 -23.23 7.84 -4.31
N SER A 205 -23.10 7.56 -3.00
CA SER A 205 -22.99 8.61 -1.99
C SER A 205 -21.53 8.98 -1.85
N SER A 206 -21.19 10.26 -2.08
CA SER A 206 -19.85 10.78 -1.82
C SER A 206 -19.48 10.55 -0.35
N PRO A 207 -18.26 10.11 -0.05
CA PRO A 207 -17.78 10.01 1.32
C PRO A 207 -17.88 11.36 2.03
N SER A 208 -18.14 11.33 3.33
CA SER A 208 -17.95 12.52 4.16
C SER A 208 -16.60 12.46 4.86
N GLU A 209 -15.90 13.59 4.94
CA GLU A 209 -14.60 13.70 5.61
C GLU A 209 -14.70 14.73 6.73
N ALA A 210 -14.13 14.41 7.90
CA ALA A 210 -14.08 15.33 9.03
C ALA A 210 -12.88 15.05 9.94
N VAL A 211 -12.38 16.08 10.60
CA VAL A 211 -11.38 15.95 11.65
C VAL A 211 -12.09 15.84 13.01
N VAL A 212 -11.66 14.90 13.86
CA VAL A 212 -12.27 14.63 15.17
C VAL A 212 -11.21 14.48 16.27
N ASP A 213 -11.50 14.99 17.46
CA ASP A 213 -10.63 14.82 18.63
C ASP A 213 -10.95 13.50 19.36
N ALA A 214 -9.92 12.69 19.57
CA ALA A 214 -10.01 11.51 20.42
C ALA A 214 -9.84 11.88 21.90
N ARG A 215 -10.67 11.28 22.74
CA ARG A 215 -10.51 11.27 24.19
C ARG A 215 -10.21 9.85 24.67
N PRO A 216 -9.21 9.64 25.54
CA PRO A 216 -8.99 8.33 26.14
C PRO A 216 -10.19 7.98 27.03
N LEU A 217 -10.66 6.75 26.95
CA LEU A 217 -11.63 6.20 27.89
C LEU A 217 -10.88 5.66 29.11
N PRO A 218 -11.38 5.90 30.34
CA PRO A 218 -10.80 5.27 31.52
C PRO A 218 -10.87 3.76 31.35
N THR A 219 -9.72 3.08 31.41
CA THR A 219 -9.70 1.63 31.63
C THR A 219 -10.22 1.38 33.04
N ASP A 220 -11.39 0.77 33.16
CA ASP A 220 -11.96 0.40 34.46
C ASP A 220 -10.99 -0.55 35.17
N PRO A 221 -10.41 -0.20 36.33
CA PRO A 221 -9.52 -1.08 37.06
C PRO A 221 -10.36 -2.12 37.81
N THR A 222 -11.02 -3.04 37.11
CA THR A 222 -11.77 -4.13 37.73
C THR A 222 -11.55 -5.45 37.01
N GLY A 223 -10.54 -6.17 37.52
CA GLY A 223 -10.29 -7.58 37.27
C GLY A 223 -9.54 -8.21 38.44
N GLY A 224 -9.89 -7.84 39.67
CA GLY A 224 -9.49 -8.56 40.87
C GLY A 224 -10.51 -9.65 41.18
N GLN A 225 -10.10 -10.90 41.01
CA GLN A 225 -10.39 -12.03 41.91
C GLN A 225 -9.40 -13.15 41.63
#